data_AF-J5PMH8-F1
#
_entry.id   AF-J5PMH8-F1
#
_cell.length_a   1.000
_cell.length_b   1.000
_cell.length_c   1.000
_cell.angle_alpha   90.00
_cell.angle_beta   90.00
_cell.angle_gamma   90.00
#
_symmetry.space_group_name_H-M   'P 1'
#
loop_
_entity.id
_entity.type
_entity.pdbx_description
1 polymer ?
#
loop_
_entity_poly.entity_id
_entity_poly.type
_entity_poly.pdbx_seq_one_letter_code
_entity_poly.pdbx_strand_id
1 'polypeptide(L)'
;MSGYDSGQTATSCVRAEIKGRKRHIVTDTHGFLVFVLIHAADIQDRDGPPYVLKAIRRRFPWLRHIFADGGYAGSKLRQAMRGHGDWTIEIVKRSDQAKGFVVLPKRWVVERTFAGFGRCRRLAKDWEKSIESATAWARIASIRMLTRRIARCWIYE
;
A
#
# COMPACT_ATOMS: atom_id res chain seq x y z
N MET A 1 15.15 -13.43 38.12
CA MET A 1 15.47 -14.46 37.10
C MET A 1 14.14 -15.05 36.66
N SER A 2 13.58 -14.53 35.58
CA SER A 2 13.76 -14.99 34.19
C SER A 2 12.95 -16.25 33.89
N GLY A 3 11.95 -16.07 33.03
CA GLY A 3 11.13 -17.11 32.43
C GLY A 3 10.32 -16.47 31.31
N TYR A 4 11.03 -16.03 30.25
CA TYR A 4 10.46 -15.58 28.99
C TYR A 4 9.78 -16.79 28.33
N ASP A 5 8.46 -16.76 28.16
CA ASP A 5 7.76 -17.73 27.32
C ASP A 5 7.42 -17.08 25.96
N SER A 6 8.19 -17.49 24.96
CA SER A 6 8.11 -17.06 23.58
C SER A 6 6.96 -17.77 22.86
N GLY A 7 5.75 -17.25 23.01
CA GLY A 7 4.57 -17.65 22.24
C GLY A 7 4.56 -17.01 20.85
N GLN A 8 5.13 -17.72 19.88
CA GLN A 8 5.13 -17.38 18.46
C GLN A 8 3.73 -16.99 17.95
N THR A 9 3.53 -15.76 17.47
CA THR A 9 2.36 -15.44 16.64
C THR A 9 2.63 -15.99 15.23
N ALA A 10 2.41 -17.29 15.07
CA ALA A 10 2.45 -17.95 13.77
C ALA A 10 1.32 -17.39 12.89
N THR A 11 1.63 -16.45 11.99
CA THR A 11 0.83 -16.23 10.78
C THR A 11 1.44 -17.07 9.66
N SER A 12 1.49 -18.39 9.85
CA SER A 12 1.74 -19.33 8.75
C SER A 12 0.40 -19.62 8.07
N CYS A 13 -0.02 -18.76 7.14
CA CYS A 13 -1.08 -19.14 6.21
C CYS A 13 -0.50 -20.08 5.16
N VAL A 14 -0.39 -21.35 5.54
CA VAL A 14 -0.07 -22.46 4.63
C VAL A 14 -1.22 -22.57 3.61
N ARG A 15 -0.94 -22.14 2.38
CA ARG A 15 -1.54 -22.63 1.12
C ARG A 15 -3.08 -22.74 1.05
N ALA A 16 -3.82 -21.79 1.62
CA ALA A 16 -5.25 -21.68 1.38
C ALA A 16 -5.50 -20.99 0.02
N GLU A 17 -6.36 -21.60 -0.81
CA GLU A 17 -6.86 -20.98 -2.03
C GLU A 17 -7.84 -19.87 -1.65
N ILE A 18 -7.43 -18.63 -1.84
CA ILE A 18 -8.16 -17.47 -1.35
C ILE A 18 -9.14 -17.03 -2.43
N LYS A 19 -10.44 -16.93 -2.09
CA LYS A 19 -11.51 -16.43 -2.98
C LYS A 19 -11.43 -14.91 -3.17
N GLY A 20 -10.34 -14.46 -3.77
CA GLY A 20 -10.02 -13.06 -4.03
C GLY A 20 -8.97 -12.50 -3.07
N ARG A 21 -8.25 -11.47 -3.56
CA ARG A 21 -7.19 -10.77 -2.82
C ARG A 21 -7.35 -9.27 -2.90
N LYS A 22 -6.98 -8.60 -1.82
CA LYS A 22 -6.89 -7.16 -1.73
C LYS A 22 -5.44 -6.72 -1.66
N ARG A 23 -5.14 -5.63 -2.35
CA ARG A 23 -3.79 -5.10 -2.50
C ARG A 23 -3.77 -3.72 -1.86
N HIS A 24 -3.01 -3.59 -0.78
CA HIS A 24 -2.69 -2.30 -0.20
C HIS A 24 -1.28 -1.92 -0.62
N ILE A 25 -1.14 -0.73 -1.20
CA ILE A 25 0.15 -0.22 -1.65
C ILE A 25 0.44 1.10 -0.96
N VAL A 26 1.73 1.37 -0.79
CA VAL A 26 2.24 2.69 -0.48
C VAL A 26 3.22 3.07 -1.56
N THR A 27 3.04 4.28 -2.07
CA THR A 27 3.85 4.84 -3.14
C THR A 27 4.54 6.11 -2.68
N ASP A 28 5.62 6.48 -3.35
CA ASP A 28 6.18 7.81 -3.23
C ASP A 28 5.29 8.86 -3.91
N THR A 29 5.73 10.11 -3.93
CA THR A 29 5.01 11.23 -4.59
C THR A 29 4.92 11.09 -6.11
N HIS A 30 5.80 10.32 -6.75
CA HIS A 30 5.83 10.08 -8.19
C HIS A 30 5.09 8.81 -8.62
N GLY A 31 4.56 8.03 -7.66
CA GLY A 31 3.86 6.77 -7.91
C GLY A 31 4.78 5.57 -8.09
N PHE A 32 5.98 5.59 -7.53
CA PHE A 32 6.84 4.43 -7.39
C PHE A 32 6.45 3.65 -6.13
N LEU A 33 6.39 2.32 -6.24
CA LEU A 33 6.02 1.45 -5.14
C LEU A 33 7.09 1.47 -4.05
N VAL A 34 6.73 1.87 -2.84
CA VAL A 34 7.55 1.78 -1.64
C VAL A 34 7.27 0.47 -0.90
N PHE A 35 5.99 0.11 -0.80
CA PHE A 35 5.56 -1.10 -0.11
C PHE A 35 4.25 -1.65 -0.70
N VAL A 36 4.09 -2.97 -0.65
CA VAL A 36 2.86 -3.68 -1.02
C VAL A 36 2.56 -4.75 0.02
N LEU A 37 1.32 -4.77 0.48
CA LEU A 37 0.74 -5.82 1.29
C LEU A 37 -0.44 -6.40 0.54
N ILE A 38 -0.42 -7.71 0.30
CA ILE A 38 -1.54 -8.43 -0.29
C ILE A 38 -2.10 -9.35 0.78
N HIS A 39 -3.40 -9.31 0.98
CA HIS A 39 -4.09 -10.20 1.90
C HIS A 39 -5.36 -10.75 1.28
N ALA A 40 -6.01 -11.65 2.00
CA ALA A 40 -7.27 -12.24 1.60
C ALA A 40 -8.40 -11.20 1.52
N ALA A 41 -9.38 -11.44 0.66
CA ALA A 41 -10.46 -10.47 0.41
C ALA A 41 -11.44 -10.29 1.58
N ASP A 42 -11.42 -11.18 2.57
CA ASP A 42 -12.23 -11.14 3.78
C ASP A 42 -11.89 -9.96 4.70
N ILE A 43 -10.64 -9.49 4.68
CA ILE A 43 -10.23 -8.28 5.40
C ILE A 43 -10.83 -7.05 4.72
N GLN A 44 -11.55 -6.23 5.49
CA GLN A 44 -12.12 -4.99 4.97
C GLN A 44 -11.04 -3.94 4.68
N ASP A 45 -11.28 -3.08 3.70
CA ASP A 45 -10.31 -2.06 3.28
C ASP A 45 -9.99 -1.06 4.40
N ARG A 46 -10.91 -0.91 5.37
CA ARG A 46 -10.73 -0.09 6.57
C ARG A 46 -9.74 -0.69 7.58
N ASP A 47 -9.56 -2.00 7.57
CA ASP A 47 -8.74 -2.73 8.55
C ASP A 47 -7.35 -3.09 8.00
N GLY A 48 -7.15 -3.01 6.68
CA GLY A 48 -5.85 -3.21 6.01
C GLY A 48 -4.76 -2.16 6.36
N PRO A 49 -5.04 -0.84 6.37
CA PRO A 49 -4.03 0.20 6.54
C PRO A 49 -3.21 0.11 7.82
N PRO A 50 -3.78 -0.19 9.01
CA PRO A 50 -3.00 -0.45 10.21
C PRO A 50 -1.86 -1.46 10.02
N TYR A 51 -2.11 -2.56 9.31
CA TYR A 51 -1.09 -3.58 9.04
C TYR A 51 0.02 -3.06 8.11
N VAL A 52 -0.38 -2.30 7.09
CA VAL A 52 0.54 -1.67 6.13
C VAL A 52 1.47 -0.69 6.84
N LEU A 53 0.91 0.19 7.68
CA LEU A 53 1.65 1.24 8.34
C LEU A 53 2.61 0.67 9.40
N LYS A 54 2.19 -0.35 10.15
CA LYS A 54 3.07 -1.09 11.08
C LYS A 54 4.26 -1.72 10.33
N ALA A 55 4.00 -2.35 9.18
CA ALA A 55 5.05 -2.98 8.38
C ALA A 55 6.04 -1.94 7.81
N ILE A 56 5.52 -0.81 7.31
CA ILE A 56 6.33 0.29 6.75
C ILE A 56 7.16 0.95 7.84
N ARG A 57 6.60 1.19 9.03
CA ARG A 57 7.33 1.82 10.14
C ARG A 57 8.57 1.02 10.55
N ARG A 58 8.47 -0.31 10.53
CA ARG A 58 9.61 -1.20 10.79
C ARG A 58 10.67 -1.11 9.69
N ARG A 59 10.26 -0.95 8.44
CA ARG A 59 11.17 -0.96 7.28
C ARG A 59 11.80 0.40 6.97
N PHE A 60 11.06 1.48 7.28
CA PHE A 60 11.37 2.87 6.98
C PHE A 60 11.14 3.73 8.24
N PRO A 61 11.99 3.60 9.27
CA PRO A 61 11.78 4.27 10.54
C PRO A 61 11.86 5.80 10.47
N TRP A 62 12.41 6.34 9.38
CA TRP A 62 12.53 7.78 9.11
C TRP A 62 11.34 8.38 8.37
N LEU A 63 10.37 7.57 7.91
CA LEU A 63 9.19 8.10 7.23
C LEU A 63 8.35 8.91 8.23
N ARG A 64 8.01 10.16 7.89
CA ARG A 64 7.26 11.07 8.77
C ARG A 64 5.92 11.54 8.23
N HIS A 65 5.76 11.58 6.91
CA HIS A 65 4.55 12.14 6.27
C HIS A 65 3.91 11.12 5.34
N ILE A 66 2.60 10.92 5.50
CA ILE A 66 1.80 10.02 4.67
C ILE A 66 0.53 10.73 4.22
N PHE A 67 0.24 10.64 2.92
CA PHE A 67 -1.01 11.12 2.35
C PHE A 67 -2.00 9.95 2.28
N ALA A 68 -3.23 10.18 2.71
CA ALA A 68 -4.31 9.22 2.61
C ALA A 68 -5.57 9.88 2.03
N ASP A 69 -6.45 9.11 1.39
CA ASP A 69 -7.74 9.63 0.94
C ASP A 69 -8.73 9.84 2.11
N GLY A 70 -9.84 10.52 1.82
CA GLY A 70 -10.90 10.80 2.79
C GLY A 70 -11.59 9.57 3.38
N GLY A 71 -11.56 8.41 2.71
CA GLY A 71 -12.09 7.15 3.22
C GLY A 71 -11.29 6.59 4.41
N TYR A 72 -10.04 7.03 4.56
CA TYR A 72 -9.19 6.67 5.69
C TYR A 72 -9.25 7.64 6.87
N ALA A 73 -10.16 8.62 6.85
CA ALA A 73 -10.28 9.65 7.90
C ALA A 73 -10.75 9.15 9.28
N GLY A 74 -11.07 7.86 9.42
CA GLY A 74 -11.67 7.28 10.62
C GLY A 74 -10.75 7.22 11.85
N SER A 75 -11.37 7.11 13.02
CA SER A 75 -10.69 6.96 14.33
C SER A 75 -9.75 5.75 14.39
N LYS A 76 -10.08 4.67 13.68
CA LYS A 76 -9.26 3.45 13.59
C LYS A 76 -7.83 3.72 13.12
N LEU A 77 -7.65 4.54 12.08
CA LEU A 77 -6.32 4.86 11.57
C LEU A 77 -5.52 5.65 12.60
N ARG A 78 -6.15 6.65 13.23
CA ARG A 78 -5.53 7.46 14.28
C ARG A 78 -5.17 6.62 15.50
N GLN A 79 -6.02 5.66 15.88
CA GLN A 79 -5.77 4.76 16.99
C GLN A 79 -4.66 3.76 16.69
N ALA A 80 -4.65 3.19 15.49
CA ALA A 80 -3.59 2.30 15.01
C ALA A 80 -2.21 2.98 14.92
N MET A 81 -2.17 4.32 14.95
CA MET A 81 -0.93 5.10 14.97
C MET A 81 -0.47 5.49 16.38
N ARG A 82 -1.35 5.40 17.39
CA ARG A 82 -0.96 5.71 18.78
C ARG A 82 0.14 4.75 19.21
N GLY A 83 1.30 5.30 19.59
CA GLY A 83 2.48 4.53 20.02
C GLY A 83 3.43 4.10 18.91
N HIS A 84 3.19 4.47 17.64
CA HIS A 84 4.06 4.11 16.51
C HIS A 84 5.01 5.23 16.05
N GLY A 85 5.06 6.35 16.77
CA GLY A 85 5.98 7.48 16.57
C GLY A 85 5.34 8.74 15.95
N ASP A 86 6.16 9.76 15.71
CA ASP A 86 5.72 11.07 15.20
C ASP A 86 5.40 11.02 13.70
N TRP A 87 4.23 10.50 13.35
CA TRP A 87 3.73 10.45 11.99
C TRP A 87 2.65 11.50 11.75
N THR A 88 2.80 12.24 10.66
CA THR A 88 1.81 13.18 10.16
C THR A 88 1.05 12.52 9.02
N ILE A 89 -0.22 12.20 9.26
CA ILE A 89 -1.14 11.73 8.21
C ILE A 89 -1.95 12.92 7.71
N GLU A 90 -1.75 13.25 6.44
CA GLU A 90 -2.53 14.25 5.74
C GLU A 90 -3.65 13.56 4.96
N ILE A 91 -4.88 13.81 5.37
CA ILE A 91 -6.06 13.30 4.68
C ILE A 91 -6.42 14.27 3.55
N VAL A 92 -6.22 13.83 2.32
CA VAL A 92 -6.56 14.60 1.12
C VAL A 92 -8.05 14.42 0.83
N LYS A 93 -8.88 15.28 1.44
CA LYS A 93 -10.33 15.34 1.18
C LYS A 93 -10.65 16.51 0.23
N ARG A 94 -11.68 16.33 -0.59
CA ARG A 94 -12.31 17.45 -1.30
C ARG A 94 -12.98 18.38 -0.28
N SER A 95 -12.87 19.70 -0.48
CA SER A 95 -13.68 20.65 0.28
C SER A 95 -15.16 20.47 -0.07
N ASP A 96 -16.02 20.38 0.93
CA ASP A 96 -17.47 20.17 0.75
C ASP A 96 -18.14 21.39 0.08
N GLN A 97 -17.47 22.55 0.04
CA GLN A 97 -17.94 23.78 -0.61
C GLN A 97 -17.53 23.91 -2.10
N ALA A 98 -16.62 23.06 -2.58
CA ALA A 98 -16.13 23.15 -3.94
C ALA A 98 -17.17 22.66 -4.95
N LYS A 99 -17.64 23.51 -5.86
CA LYS A 99 -18.54 23.13 -6.97
C LYS A 99 -17.73 22.64 -8.17
N GLY A 100 -18.20 21.59 -8.85
CA GLY A 100 -17.55 21.02 -10.05
C GLY A 100 -16.39 20.06 -9.77
N PHE A 101 -15.60 19.72 -10.79
CA PHE A 101 -14.43 18.85 -10.63
C PHE A 101 -13.23 19.67 -10.14
N VAL A 102 -12.66 19.30 -8.99
CA VAL A 102 -11.44 19.93 -8.45
C VAL A 102 -10.32 18.90 -8.45
N VAL A 103 -9.19 19.27 -9.07
CA VAL A 103 -7.97 18.46 -9.05
C VAL A 103 -7.39 18.52 -7.65
N LEU A 104 -7.37 17.38 -6.96
CA LEU A 104 -6.72 17.25 -5.66
C LEU A 104 -5.28 16.78 -5.86
N PRO A 105 -4.27 17.55 -5.40
CA PRO A 105 -2.89 17.14 -5.51
C PRO A 105 -2.67 15.82 -4.77
N LYS A 106 -1.86 14.93 -5.35
CA LYS A 106 -1.42 13.63 -4.78
C LYS A 106 -2.49 12.54 -4.61
N ARG A 107 -3.80 12.86 -4.66
CA ARG A 107 -4.89 11.87 -4.50
C ARG A 107 -4.83 10.72 -5.53
N TRP A 108 -4.51 11.04 -6.78
CA TRP A 108 -4.54 10.09 -7.89
C TRP A 108 -3.25 9.28 -8.09
N VAL A 109 -2.22 9.49 -7.24
CA VAL A 109 -0.91 8.86 -7.44
C VAL A 109 -0.99 7.35 -7.25
N VAL A 110 -1.70 6.91 -6.20
CA VAL A 110 -1.93 5.48 -5.92
C VAL A 110 -2.75 4.84 -7.04
N GLU A 111 -3.83 5.48 -7.47
CA GLU A 111 -4.69 4.99 -8.54
C GLU A 111 -3.95 4.87 -9.88
N ARG A 112 -3.11 5.86 -10.22
CA ARG A 112 -2.23 5.80 -11.40
C ARG A 112 -1.27 4.63 -11.34
N THR A 113 -0.78 4.30 -10.15
CA THR A 113 0.10 3.14 -9.94
C THR A 113 -0.67 1.83 -10.18
N PHE A 114 -1.89 1.71 -9.67
CA PHE A 114 -2.77 0.58 -9.97
C PHE A 114 -3.11 0.46 -11.46
N ALA A 115 -3.38 1.58 -12.15
CA ALA A 115 -3.57 1.58 -13.59
C ALA A 115 -2.32 1.06 -14.34
N GLY A 116 -1.13 1.40 -13.85
CA GLY A 116 0.14 0.85 -14.36
C GLY A 116 0.27 -0.66 -14.15
N PHE A 117 -0.17 -1.18 -13.00
CA PHE A 117 -0.25 -2.63 -12.75
C PHE A 117 -1.25 -3.32 -13.69
N GLY A 118 -2.37 -2.68 -14.02
CA GLY A 118 -3.34 -3.19 -15.00
C GLY A 118 -2.73 -3.44 -16.40
N ARG A 119 -1.68 -2.70 -16.78
CA ARG A 119 -0.92 -2.96 -18.03
C ARG A 119 0.01 -4.17 -17.97
N CYS A 120 0.11 -4.81 -16.81
CA CYS A 120 0.76 -6.11 -16.66
C CYS A 120 -0.33 -7.18 -16.73
N ARG A 121 -0.42 -7.93 -17.83
CA ARG A 121 -1.45 -8.97 -18.06
C ARG A 121 -1.66 -9.90 -16.86
N ARG A 122 -0.58 -10.20 -16.15
CA ARG A 122 -0.54 -11.09 -14.98
C ARG A 122 -1.13 -10.49 -13.70
N LEU A 123 -1.28 -9.17 -13.63
CA LEU A 123 -1.94 -8.45 -12.53
C LEU A 123 -3.32 -7.89 -12.92
N ALA A 124 -3.68 -7.96 -14.20
CA ALA A 124 -4.97 -7.48 -14.70
C ALA A 124 -6.17 -8.27 -14.14
N LYS A 125 -5.96 -9.55 -13.86
CA LYS A 125 -6.88 -10.42 -13.13
C LYS A 125 -6.12 -11.16 -12.04
N ASP A 126 -6.87 -11.73 -11.12
CA ASP A 126 -6.30 -12.43 -9.98
C ASP A 126 -5.93 -13.87 -10.36
N TRP A 127 -4.79 -14.05 -11.04
CA TRP A 127 -4.34 -15.34 -11.56
C TRP A 127 -3.57 -16.20 -10.56
N GLU A 128 -3.02 -15.58 -9.52
CA GLU A 128 -2.01 -16.24 -8.69
C GLU A 128 -2.65 -17.22 -7.71
N LYS A 129 -1.95 -18.29 -7.32
CA LYS A 129 -2.49 -19.21 -6.31
C LYS A 129 -2.20 -18.75 -4.88
N SER A 130 -1.02 -18.16 -4.66
CA SER A 130 -0.54 -17.75 -3.33
C SER A 130 -0.35 -16.23 -3.22
N ILE A 131 -0.40 -15.73 -1.98
CA ILE A 131 -0.16 -14.31 -1.67
C ILE A 131 1.28 -13.92 -2.00
N GLU A 132 2.23 -14.82 -1.78
CA GLU A 132 3.65 -14.61 -2.04
C GLU A 132 3.90 -14.40 -3.52
N SER A 133 3.30 -15.23 -4.38
CA SER A 133 3.40 -15.08 -5.83
C SER A 133 2.77 -13.76 -6.30
N ALA A 134 1.57 -13.43 -5.80
CA ALA A 134 0.92 -12.15 -6.10
C ALA A 134 1.78 -10.95 -5.68
N THR A 135 2.43 -11.04 -4.52
CA THR A 135 3.32 -10.01 -3.99
C THR A 135 4.57 -9.88 -4.84
N ALA A 136 5.16 -11.00 -5.28
CA ALA A 136 6.31 -11.01 -6.18
C ALA A 136 5.96 -10.35 -7.53
N TRP A 137 4.81 -10.69 -8.12
CA TRP A 137 4.36 -10.07 -9.37
C TRP A 137 4.10 -8.57 -9.25
N ALA A 138 3.53 -8.11 -8.13
CA ALA A 138 3.36 -6.68 -7.88
C ALA A 138 4.71 -5.94 -7.82
N ARG A 139 5.72 -6.55 -7.19
CA ARG A 139 7.10 -6.00 -7.16
C ARG A 139 7.74 -5.97 -8.54
N ILE A 140 7.64 -7.07 -9.30
CA ILE A 140 8.16 -7.15 -10.67
C ILE A 140 7.51 -6.09 -11.57
N ALA A 141 6.19 -5.90 -11.46
CA ALA A 141 5.48 -4.86 -12.21
C ALA A 141 5.98 -3.45 -11.87
N SER A 142 6.23 -3.17 -10.58
CA SER A 142 6.80 -1.90 -10.14
C SER A 142 8.21 -1.68 -10.69
N ILE A 143 9.09 -2.69 -10.60
CA ILE A 143 10.45 -2.62 -11.16
C ILE A 143 10.39 -2.32 -12.65
N ARG A 144 9.55 -3.04 -13.40
CA ARG A 144 9.35 -2.81 -14.84
C ARG A 144 8.89 -1.38 -15.15
N MET A 145 8.02 -0.80 -14.32
CA MET A 145 7.58 0.59 -14.47
C MET A 145 8.70 1.59 -14.18
N LEU A 146 9.48 1.36 -13.11
CA LEU A 146 10.62 2.18 -12.73
C LEU A 146 11.70 2.18 -13.81
N THR A 147 12.12 1.00 -14.27
CA THR A 147 13.15 0.85 -15.32
C THR A 147 12.78 1.62 -16.59
N ARG A 148 11.52 1.55 -17.04
CA ARG A 148 11.07 2.30 -18.23
C ARG A 148 11.05 3.82 -18.03
N ARG A 149 10.78 4.27 -16.81
CA ARG A 149 10.80 5.71 -16.50
C ARG A 149 12.22 6.22 -16.49
N ILE A 150 13.12 5.51 -15.82
CA ILE A 150 14.56 5.81 -15.83
C ILE A 150 15.06 5.84 -17.28
N ALA A 151 14.84 4.78 -18.06
CA ALA A 151 15.30 4.73 -19.45
C ALA A 151 14.81 5.90 -20.33
N ARG A 152 13.63 6.46 -20.05
CA ARG A 152 13.17 7.67 -20.76
C ARG A 152 13.85 8.94 -20.29
N CYS A 153 14.13 9.08 -19.00
CA CYS A 153 14.83 10.26 -18.47
C CYS A 153 16.22 10.41 -19.11
N TRP A 154 16.93 9.30 -19.32
CA TRP A 154 18.26 9.28 -19.94
C TRP A 154 18.28 9.56 -21.45
N ILE A 155 17.13 9.56 -22.14
CA ILE A 155 17.06 9.83 -23.59
C ILE A 155 16.92 11.34 -23.88
N TYR A 156 16.62 12.15 -22.86
CA TYR A 156 16.40 13.60 -22.99
C TYR A 156 17.46 14.44 -22.28
N GLU A 157 18.58 13.84 -21.90
CA GLU A 157 19.85 14.49 -21.53
C GLU A 157 20.88 14.23 -22.63
#